data_AF-G0MUY0-F1
#
_entry.id   AF-G0MUY0-F1
#
_cell.length_a   1.000
_cell.length_b   1.000
_cell.length_c   1.000
_cell.angle_alpha   90.00
_cell.angle_beta   90.00
_cell.angle_gamma   90.00
#
_symmetry.space_group_name_H-M   'P 1'
#
loop_
_entity.id
_entity.type
_entity.pdbx_description
1 polymer ?
#
loop_
_entity_poly.entity_id
_entity_poly.type
_entity_poly.pdbx_seq_one_letter_code
_entity_poly.pdbx_strand_id
1 'polypeptide(L)'
;MSSDSTSLAKKDTTTLPPHDIIVNINGTDFYCQRFKLFSHSRYFQQEFKLPWHLIDRTPVLSLDKVDILHRIFVTPEMFKLFLDFINGNDVINDSNVQVLLSISRQLKSDKLREACEKHFLNGSRIPLKTQLQLTEDYYLPDLMTHVRKNIAAIKDVQELAEAVPKDLKHSSSDIKDLLLQKSLELLGIRKPPASPQVEDFEPKPEHEFEGMMNEFLDQVEVQNQQGLILADQATLLHNQVMIEKCLFKELPSARVMAQEDPRMKALGEELRSVNTPVERNAVRAQIQVIQLKNVYSSITENQGPEDLTDPRASIVTAMLFFLVPIIKQGRAKPSTLGGKPIDEIYRKIVAETREVPALQIIGNQPLWMEKLKTVHESCQNLLLVREALDGGQTENPGIPDGVRQVADGANFKTLNDFVQIAREAFYGKEDH
;
A
#
# COMPACT_ATOMS: atom_id res chain seq x y z
N MET A 1 63.49 38.20 -1.45
CA MET A 1 62.38 37.23 -1.34
C MET A 1 62.05 37.08 0.14
N SER A 2 61.10 37.86 0.63
CA SER A 2 60.39 37.57 1.87
C SER A 2 59.04 38.26 1.73
N SER A 3 58.01 37.44 1.69
CA SER A 3 56.64 37.76 1.28
C SER A 3 55.86 38.31 2.46
N ASP A 4 55.42 39.56 2.32
CA ASP A 4 54.30 40.14 3.05
C ASP A 4 53.06 39.25 2.90
N SER A 5 52.52 38.80 4.03
CA SER A 5 51.24 38.09 4.11
C SER A 5 50.22 38.99 4.77
N THR A 6 49.55 39.79 3.95
CA THR A 6 48.38 40.58 4.35
C THR A 6 47.11 39.78 4.08
N SER A 7 46.23 39.74 5.08
CA SER A 7 44.78 39.57 4.96
C SER A 7 44.23 38.23 4.44
N LEU A 8 43.56 37.49 5.34
CA LEU A 8 42.16 37.08 5.08
C LEU A 8 41.45 36.76 6.40
N ALA A 9 40.90 37.78 7.05
CA ALA A 9 39.88 37.58 8.07
C ALA A 9 38.56 37.21 7.37
N LYS A 10 38.30 35.92 7.17
CA LYS A 10 36.95 35.42 6.88
C LYS A 10 36.14 35.46 8.17
N LYS A 11 35.35 36.53 8.33
CA LYS A 11 34.31 36.60 9.35
C LYS A 11 32.97 36.80 8.65
N ASP A 12 32.45 35.71 8.09
CA ASP A 12 31.06 35.60 7.67
C ASP A 12 30.42 34.42 8.40
N THR A 13 29.82 34.73 9.54
CA THR A 13 28.72 33.94 10.11
C THR A 13 27.57 34.92 10.28
N THR A 14 26.85 35.13 9.18
CA THR A 14 25.56 35.82 9.13
C THR A 14 24.59 35.08 10.04
N THR A 15 24.57 35.47 11.32
CA THR A 15 23.48 35.15 12.22
C THR A 15 22.26 35.91 11.69
N LEU A 16 21.30 35.16 11.14
CA LEU A 16 19.99 35.71 10.79
C LEU A 16 19.46 36.49 12.00
N PRO A 17 18.84 37.67 11.80
CA PRO A 17 18.20 38.38 12.90
C PRO A 17 17.25 37.43 13.64
N PRO A 18 17.15 37.53 14.98
CA PRO A 18 16.41 36.55 15.77
C PRO A 18 14.93 36.47 15.35
N HIS A 19 14.39 37.57 14.80
CA HIS A 19 13.05 37.66 14.26
C HIS A 19 13.05 38.61 13.05
N ASP A 20 12.31 38.26 12.00
CA ASP A 20 12.20 39.00 10.72
C ASP A 20 10.74 39.30 10.32
N ILE A 21 9.78 38.87 11.14
CA ILE A 21 8.35 39.08 10.92
C ILE A 21 7.60 39.16 12.25
N ILE A 22 6.55 39.99 12.30
CA ILE A 22 5.58 40.04 13.41
C ILE A 22 4.28 39.41 12.92
N VAL A 23 3.83 38.38 13.62
CA VAL A 23 2.53 37.76 13.38
C VAL A 23 1.56 38.22 14.47
N ASN A 24 0.48 38.90 14.09
CA ASN A 24 -0.57 39.28 15.04
C ASN A 24 -1.71 38.28 15.02
N ILE A 25 -2.09 37.81 16.20
CA ILE A 25 -3.20 36.90 16.40
C ILE A 25 -4.10 37.48 17.48
N ASN A 26 -5.30 37.90 17.09
CA ASN A 26 -6.30 38.46 17.99
C ASN A 26 -5.74 39.61 18.87
N GLY A 27 -4.89 40.47 18.30
CA GLY A 27 -4.28 41.59 19.03
C GLY A 27 -2.96 41.26 19.73
N THR A 28 -2.55 39.99 19.80
CA THR A 28 -1.25 39.57 20.38
C THR A 28 -0.18 39.48 19.30
N ASP A 29 0.91 40.21 19.47
CA ASP A 29 2.05 40.22 18.54
C ASP A 29 3.07 39.11 18.89
N PHE A 30 3.45 38.32 17.88
CA PHE A 30 4.47 37.28 17.96
C PHE A 30 5.64 37.59 17.04
N TYR A 31 6.84 37.75 17.61
CA TYR A 31 8.07 37.92 16.86
C TYR A 31 8.58 36.56 16.40
N CYS A 32 8.67 36.35 15.09
CA CYS A 32 8.92 35.04 14.50
C CYS A 32 10.04 35.10 13.44
N GLN A 33 10.45 33.92 12.98
CA GLN A 33 11.29 33.74 11.80
C GLN A 33 10.43 33.26 10.63
N ARG A 34 10.36 34.05 9.55
CA ARG A 34 9.58 33.81 8.34
C ARG A 34 9.95 32.48 7.70
N PHE A 35 11.24 32.18 7.65
CA PHE A 35 11.75 30.89 7.18
C PHE A 35 11.18 29.70 7.98
N LYS A 36 11.13 29.77 9.31
CA LYS A 36 10.61 28.69 10.15
C LYS A 36 9.12 28.49 9.93
N LEU A 37 8.35 29.57 9.91
CA LEU A 37 6.91 29.53 9.64
C LEU A 37 6.64 28.92 8.25
N PHE A 38 7.35 29.38 7.22
CA PHE A 38 7.25 28.86 5.85
C PHE A 38 7.59 27.36 5.77
N SER A 39 8.68 26.94 6.42
CA SER A 39 9.19 25.56 6.35
C SER A 39 8.33 24.54 7.12
N HIS A 40 7.39 25.00 7.94
CA HIS A 40 6.56 24.16 8.80
C HIS A 40 5.07 24.30 8.54
N SER A 41 4.63 25.21 7.67
CA SER A 41 3.20 25.46 7.44
C SER A 41 2.95 25.92 6.02
N ARG A 42 2.13 25.16 5.28
CA ARG A 42 1.70 25.55 3.93
C ARG A 42 0.82 26.79 3.94
N TYR A 43 0.14 27.08 5.05
CA TYR A 43 -0.58 28.34 5.22
C TYR A 43 0.38 29.53 5.06
N PHE A 44 1.48 29.56 5.81
CA PHE A 44 2.47 30.64 5.69
C PHE A 44 3.18 30.66 4.33
N GLN A 45 3.35 29.49 3.68
CA GLN A 45 3.83 29.46 2.29
C GLN A 45 2.90 30.21 1.33
N GLN A 46 1.60 30.04 1.50
CA GLN A 46 0.58 30.71 0.69
C GLN A 46 0.50 32.21 1.03
N GLU A 47 0.57 32.57 2.31
CA GLU A 47 0.47 33.96 2.75
C GLU A 47 1.68 34.80 2.34
N PHE A 48 2.91 34.25 2.41
CA PHE A 48 4.10 35.01 2.05
C PHE A 48 4.23 35.26 0.55
N LYS A 49 3.54 34.49 -0.31
CA LYS A 49 3.55 34.63 -1.79
C LYS A 49 4.96 34.73 -2.41
N LEU A 50 5.98 34.22 -1.73
CA LEU A 50 7.38 34.29 -2.12
C LEU A 50 7.91 32.89 -2.47
N PRO A 51 8.70 32.74 -3.54
CA PRO A 51 9.46 31.53 -3.80
C PRO A 51 10.42 31.23 -2.64
N TRP A 52 10.49 29.95 -2.24
CA TRP A 52 11.24 29.49 -1.06
C TRP A 52 12.71 29.99 -1.01
N HIS A 53 13.37 30.10 -2.16
CA HIS A 53 14.78 30.50 -2.29
C HIS A 53 15.00 32.01 -2.11
N LEU A 54 13.93 32.81 -2.04
CA LEU A 54 13.99 34.26 -1.85
C LEU A 54 13.68 34.69 -0.41
N ILE A 55 13.25 33.77 0.45
CA ILE A 55 12.78 34.07 1.82
C ILE A 55 13.93 34.56 2.71
N ASP A 56 15.07 33.88 2.68
CA ASP A 56 16.25 34.27 3.47
C ASP A 56 17.06 35.42 2.83
N ARG A 57 16.70 35.80 1.60
CA ARG A 57 17.41 36.78 0.78
C ARG A 57 16.67 38.09 0.63
N THR A 58 15.43 38.18 1.11
CA THR A 58 14.67 39.44 1.08
C THR A 58 15.16 40.33 2.22
N PRO A 59 15.82 41.47 1.93
CA PRO A 59 16.24 42.37 2.99
C PRO A 59 15.00 42.89 3.74
N VAL A 60 14.96 42.63 5.04
CA VAL A 60 13.90 43.11 5.93
C VAL A 60 14.15 44.59 6.20
N LEU A 61 13.55 45.44 5.36
CA LEU A 61 13.64 46.90 5.52
C LEU A 61 12.74 47.41 6.67
N SER A 62 11.76 46.60 7.09
CA SER A 62 10.80 46.84 8.16
C SER A 62 10.24 45.50 8.65
N LEU A 63 9.86 45.37 9.92
CA LEU A 63 9.11 44.20 10.40
C LEU A 63 7.74 44.19 9.73
N ASP A 64 7.51 43.23 8.84
CA ASP A 64 6.21 43.02 8.22
C ASP A 64 5.24 42.49 9.28
N LYS A 65 4.12 43.19 9.48
CA LYS A 65 3.03 42.74 10.37
C LYS A 65 2.02 41.95 9.54
N VAL A 66 1.87 40.67 9.84
CA VAL A 66 0.84 39.81 9.23
C VAL A 66 -0.26 39.61 10.27
N ASP A 67 -1.42 40.19 10.02
CA ASP A 67 -2.63 39.89 10.80
C ASP A 67 -3.23 38.58 10.29
N ILE A 68 -3.30 37.56 11.16
CA ILE A 68 -3.94 36.26 10.84
C ILE A 68 -5.48 36.34 10.93
N LEU A 69 -6.02 37.55 11.14
CA LEU A 69 -7.41 37.76 11.49
C LEU A 69 -8.38 37.46 10.33
N HIS A 70 -9.46 36.76 10.70
CA HIS A 70 -10.67 36.38 9.93
C HIS A 70 -10.67 35.11 9.07
N ARG A 71 -9.57 34.38 8.90
CA ARG A 71 -9.58 33.16 8.05
C ARG A 71 -9.32 31.84 8.78
N ILE A 72 -8.72 31.84 9.96
CA ILE A 72 -8.46 30.63 10.75
C ILE A 72 -8.80 30.84 12.24
N PHE A 73 -9.21 29.76 12.91
CA PHE A 73 -9.62 29.72 14.31
C PHE A 73 -8.43 29.37 15.22
N VAL A 74 -7.36 30.16 15.16
CA VAL A 74 -6.14 29.98 15.98
C VAL A 74 -6.11 31.07 17.07
N THR A 75 -6.07 30.68 18.34
CA THR A 75 -5.88 31.61 19.47
C THR A 75 -4.40 31.90 19.72
N PRO A 76 -4.05 32.95 20.48
CA PRO A 76 -2.66 33.21 20.86
C PRO A 76 -1.98 32.02 21.56
N GLU A 77 -2.70 31.31 22.43
CA GLU A 77 -2.20 30.15 23.17
C GLU A 77 -1.91 28.97 22.23
N MET A 78 -2.82 28.74 21.29
CA MET A 78 -2.64 27.73 20.25
C MET A 78 -1.43 28.03 19.36
N PHE A 79 -1.26 29.29 18.96
CA PHE A 79 -0.11 29.68 18.15
C PHE A 79 1.19 29.60 18.92
N LYS A 80 1.19 29.92 20.22
CA LYS A 80 2.36 29.76 21.06
C LYS A 80 2.84 28.29 21.10
N LEU A 81 1.92 27.34 21.22
CA LEU A 81 2.25 25.90 21.12
C LEU A 81 2.87 25.54 19.76
N PHE A 82 2.35 26.09 18.66
CA PHE A 82 2.93 25.90 17.34
C PHE A 82 4.36 26.46 17.25
N LEU A 83 4.59 27.66 17.79
CA LEU A 83 5.91 28.28 17.81
C LEU A 83 6.90 27.47 18.64
N ASP A 84 6.47 26.96 19.78
CA ASP A 84 7.32 26.14 20.63
C ASP A 84 7.69 24.83 19.90
N PHE A 85 6.75 24.19 19.22
CA PHE A 85 7.00 23.03 18.37
C PHE A 85 8.03 23.32 17.25
N ILE A 86 7.83 24.36 16.43
CA ILE A 86 8.74 24.65 15.30
C ILE A 86 10.13 25.13 15.76
N ASN A 87 10.25 25.56 17.02
CA ASN A 87 11.52 25.87 17.65
C ASN A 87 12.21 24.64 18.27
N GLY A 88 11.60 23.46 18.17
CA GLY A 88 12.17 22.20 18.63
C GLY A 88 11.91 21.88 20.10
N ASN A 89 11.00 22.59 20.76
CA ASN A 89 10.59 22.24 22.12
C ASN A 89 9.69 21.01 22.09
N ASP A 90 9.91 20.10 23.04
CA ASP A 90 9.03 18.95 23.23
C ASP A 90 7.73 19.40 23.92
N VAL A 91 6.70 19.65 23.12
CA VAL A 91 5.42 20.18 23.59
C VAL A 91 4.29 19.18 23.47
N ILE A 92 4.46 18.03 22.82
CA ILE A 92 3.36 17.13 22.50
C ILE A 92 3.12 16.17 23.67
N ASN A 93 1.90 16.14 24.19
CA ASN A 93 1.50 15.19 25.22
C ASN A 93 -0.01 14.90 25.16
N ASP A 94 -0.47 13.92 25.96
CA ASP A 94 -1.88 13.49 25.97
C ASP A 94 -2.88 14.62 26.29
N SER A 95 -2.46 15.67 27.01
CA SER A 95 -3.35 16.77 27.38
C SER A 95 -3.54 17.82 26.27
N ASN A 96 -2.62 17.90 25.30
CA ASN A 96 -2.65 18.95 24.28
C ASN A 96 -2.57 18.42 22.83
N VAL A 97 -2.35 17.13 22.61
CA VAL A 97 -2.22 16.55 21.27
C VAL A 97 -3.44 16.82 20.38
N GLN A 98 -4.66 16.83 20.95
CA GLN A 98 -5.87 17.16 20.19
C GLN A 98 -5.91 18.64 19.75
N VAL A 99 -5.42 19.54 20.60
CA VAL A 99 -5.29 20.96 20.28
C VAL A 99 -4.24 21.14 19.18
N LEU A 100 -3.10 20.45 19.28
CA LEU A 100 -2.03 20.46 18.29
C LEU A 100 -2.48 19.88 16.93
N LEU A 101 -3.31 18.84 16.92
CA LEU A 101 -3.95 18.32 15.71
C LEU A 101 -4.89 19.36 15.06
N SER A 102 -5.67 20.10 15.87
CA SER A 102 -6.48 21.22 15.36
C SER A 102 -5.60 22.29 14.70
N ILE A 103 -4.51 22.67 15.38
CA ILE A 103 -3.54 23.64 14.87
C ILE A 103 -2.90 23.15 13.57
N SER A 104 -2.49 21.88 13.50
CA SER A 104 -1.85 21.31 12.31
C SER A 104 -2.76 21.36 11.10
N ARG A 105 -4.06 21.09 11.27
CA ARG A 105 -5.06 21.23 10.20
C ARG A 105 -5.20 22.68 9.76
N GLN A 106 -5.36 23.61 10.70
CA GLN A 106 -5.60 25.02 10.40
C GLN A 106 -4.40 25.69 9.72
N LEU A 107 -3.19 25.45 10.23
CA LEU A 107 -1.95 25.96 9.68
C LEU A 107 -1.40 25.10 8.54
N LYS A 108 -2.08 24.00 8.16
CA LYS A 108 -1.64 23.04 7.13
C LYS A 108 -0.18 22.59 7.37
N SER A 109 0.09 22.11 8.57
CA SER A 109 1.41 21.65 9.03
C SER A 109 1.48 20.13 9.07
N ASP A 110 2.00 19.53 8.00
CA ASP A 110 2.15 18.06 7.93
C ASP A 110 3.11 17.54 9.00
N LYS A 111 4.21 18.27 9.24
CA LYS A 111 5.20 17.93 10.28
C LYS A 111 4.59 17.86 11.68
N LEU A 112 3.73 18.82 12.05
CA LEU A 112 3.06 18.79 13.34
C LEU A 112 2.05 17.63 13.42
N ARG A 113 1.31 17.38 12.33
CA ARG A 113 0.39 16.24 12.23
C ARG A 113 1.12 14.92 12.45
N GLU A 114 2.23 14.69 11.75
CA GLU A 114 3.06 13.48 11.88
C GLU A 114 3.65 13.34 13.29
N ALA A 115 4.07 14.44 13.91
CA ALA A 115 4.59 14.41 15.28
C ALA A 115 3.50 14.04 16.30
N CYS A 116 2.28 14.57 16.12
CA CYS A 116 1.11 14.16 16.93
C CYS A 116 0.78 12.68 16.72
N GLU A 117 0.82 12.20 15.47
CA GLU A 117 0.57 10.80 15.12
C GLU A 117 1.57 9.86 15.79
N LYS A 118 2.87 10.19 15.76
CA LYS A 118 3.93 9.46 16.48
C LYS A 118 3.70 9.41 17.99
N HIS A 119 3.18 10.48 18.59
CA HIS A 119 2.86 10.49 20.02
C HIS A 119 1.84 9.40 20.40
N PHE A 120 0.81 9.18 19.58
CA PHE A 120 -0.13 8.08 19.81
C PHE A 120 0.53 6.71 19.72
N LEU A 121 1.38 6.50 18.71
CA LEU A 121 2.06 5.23 18.47
C LEU A 121 3.08 4.87 19.57
N ASN A 122 3.66 5.87 20.25
CA ASN A 122 4.69 5.69 21.27
C ASN A 122 4.15 5.45 22.69
N GLY A 123 2.88 5.05 22.82
CA GLY A 123 2.29 4.66 24.10
C GLY A 123 1.47 5.76 24.79
N SER A 124 0.72 6.55 24.00
CA SER A 124 -0.29 7.47 24.54
C SER A 124 -1.31 6.72 25.43
N ARG A 125 -1.75 7.37 26.51
CA ARG A 125 -2.79 6.85 27.40
C ARG A 125 -4.20 7.25 26.97
N ILE A 126 -4.34 7.89 25.81
CA ILE A 126 -5.64 8.29 25.27
C ILE A 126 -6.44 7.02 24.94
N PRO A 127 -7.70 6.89 25.42
CA PRO A 127 -8.50 5.70 25.20
C PRO A 127 -8.70 5.37 23.71
N LEU A 128 -8.79 4.08 23.38
CA LEU A 128 -8.93 3.58 22.00
C LEU A 128 -10.10 4.22 21.25
N LYS A 129 -11.24 4.41 21.93
CA LYS A 129 -12.41 5.12 21.41
C LYS A 129 -12.09 6.55 20.95
N THR A 130 -11.32 7.27 21.74
CA THR A 130 -10.90 8.64 21.41
C THR A 130 -9.89 8.62 20.27
N GLN A 131 -8.95 7.68 20.26
CA GLN A 131 -8.02 7.50 19.14
C GLN A 131 -8.77 7.24 17.82
N LEU A 132 -9.75 6.34 17.83
CA LEU A 132 -10.60 6.04 16.68
C LEU A 132 -11.30 7.31 16.16
N GLN A 133 -11.90 8.10 17.04
CA GLN A 133 -12.54 9.36 16.65
C GLN A 133 -11.54 10.37 16.04
N LEU A 134 -10.35 10.49 16.65
CA LEU A 134 -9.31 11.39 16.13
C LEU A 134 -8.81 10.95 14.74
N THR A 135 -8.74 9.65 14.47
CA THR A 135 -8.35 9.16 13.13
C THR A 135 -9.36 9.55 12.05
N GLU A 136 -10.66 9.56 12.35
CA GLU A 136 -11.69 10.05 11.43
C GLU A 136 -11.61 11.54 11.23
N ASP A 137 -11.57 12.29 12.34
CA ASP A 137 -11.60 13.74 12.28
C ASP A 137 -10.38 14.24 11.50
N TYR A 138 -9.19 13.78 11.84
CA TYR A 138 -7.90 14.34 11.37
C TYR A 138 -7.23 13.57 10.23
N TYR A 139 -7.83 12.47 9.76
CA TYR A 139 -7.27 11.61 8.71
C TYR A 139 -5.82 11.20 9.01
N LEU A 140 -5.67 10.41 10.07
CA LEU A 140 -4.37 9.93 10.59
C LEU A 140 -4.16 8.46 10.20
N PRO A 141 -3.49 8.16 9.08
CA PRO A 141 -3.44 6.82 8.51
C PRO A 141 -2.64 5.81 9.33
N ASP A 142 -1.54 6.22 9.96
CA ASP A 142 -0.71 5.34 10.78
C ASP A 142 -1.42 5.04 12.10
N LEU A 143 -2.06 6.06 12.70
CA LEU A 143 -2.90 5.85 13.87
C LEU A 143 -4.12 5.00 13.54
N MET A 144 -4.76 5.17 12.38
CA MET A 144 -5.87 4.31 11.95
C MET A 144 -5.43 2.84 11.84
N THR A 145 -4.24 2.59 11.30
CA THR A 145 -3.66 1.25 11.23
C THR A 145 -3.42 0.67 12.62
N HIS A 146 -2.91 1.47 13.56
CA HIS A 146 -2.72 1.06 14.96
C HIS A 146 -4.06 0.74 15.65
N VAL A 147 -5.05 1.62 15.51
CA VAL A 147 -6.40 1.45 16.06
C VAL A 147 -7.07 0.19 15.50
N ARG A 148 -6.94 -0.08 14.19
CA ARG A 148 -7.41 -1.32 13.56
C ARG A 148 -6.80 -2.56 14.21
N LYS A 149 -5.49 -2.57 14.44
CA LYS A 149 -4.80 -3.69 15.12
C LYS A 149 -5.32 -3.88 16.54
N ASN A 150 -5.50 -2.78 17.28
CA ASN A 150 -6.02 -2.85 18.64
C ASN A 150 -7.46 -3.40 18.68
N ILE A 151 -8.34 -2.94 17.78
CA ILE A 151 -9.71 -3.49 17.67
C ILE A 151 -9.70 -4.97 17.29
N ALA A 152 -8.84 -5.38 16.36
CA ALA A 152 -8.69 -6.78 15.97
C ALA A 152 -8.22 -7.67 17.14
N ALA A 153 -7.41 -7.13 18.05
CA ALA A 153 -6.89 -7.84 19.22
C ALA A 153 -7.90 -8.00 20.37
N ILE A 154 -9.03 -7.28 20.35
CA ILE A 154 -10.08 -7.37 21.37
C ILE A 154 -10.61 -8.80 21.45
N LYS A 155 -10.69 -9.36 22.65
CA LYS A 155 -11.19 -10.74 22.87
C LYS A 155 -12.53 -10.79 23.58
N ASP A 156 -12.98 -9.65 24.08
CA ASP A 156 -14.13 -9.56 24.95
C ASP A 156 -15.13 -8.50 24.47
N VAL A 157 -16.43 -8.79 24.63
CA VAL A 157 -17.51 -7.93 24.17
C VAL A 157 -17.57 -6.62 24.95
N GLN A 158 -17.22 -6.63 26.23
CA GLN A 158 -17.18 -5.43 27.06
C GLN A 158 -16.07 -4.48 26.61
N GLU A 159 -14.88 -5.02 26.31
CA GLU A 159 -13.75 -4.25 25.77
C GLU A 159 -14.12 -3.61 24.41
N LEU A 160 -14.82 -4.34 23.54
CA LEU A 160 -15.34 -3.77 22.30
C LEU A 160 -16.35 -2.65 22.57
N ALA A 161 -17.27 -2.84 23.51
CA ALA A 161 -18.26 -1.82 23.87
C ALA A 161 -17.61 -0.53 24.40
N GLU A 162 -16.50 -0.63 25.11
CA GLU A 162 -15.72 0.53 25.56
C GLU A 162 -15.00 1.25 24.41
N ALA A 163 -14.54 0.51 23.40
CA ALA A 163 -13.90 1.04 22.21
C ALA A 163 -14.89 1.73 21.23
N VAL A 164 -16.16 1.32 21.23
CA VAL A 164 -17.18 1.83 20.30
C VAL A 164 -17.61 3.27 20.65
N PRO A 165 -17.54 4.22 19.70
CA PRO A 165 -18.10 5.57 19.86
C PRO A 165 -19.59 5.55 20.20
N LYS A 166 -20.06 6.50 21.02
CA LYS A 166 -21.49 6.55 21.42
C LYS A 166 -22.42 6.82 20.23
N ASP A 167 -21.91 7.55 19.24
CA ASP A 167 -22.61 7.85 18.00
C ASP A 167 -21.73 7.41 16.84
N LEU A 168 -22.26 6.50 16.02
CA LEU A 168 -21.64 6.02 14.80
C LEU A 168 -22.27 6.66 13.56
N LYS A 169 -23.30 7.49 13.69
CA LYS A 169 -24.08 8.01 12.55
C LYS A 169 -23.17 8.67 11.52
N HIS A 170 -22.20 9.45 12.00
CA HIS A 170 -21.27 10.22 11.18
C HIS A 170 -19.94 9.52 10.91
N SER A 171 -19.72 8.32 11.45
CA SER A 171 -18.52 7.54 11.14
C SER A 171 -18.53 7.03 9.71
N SER A 172 -17.33 6.91 9.15
CA SER A 172 -17.02 6.29 7.87
C SER A 172 -17.57 4.86 7.78
N SER A 173 -17.81 4.38 6.56
CA SER A 173 -18.11 2.98 6.29
C SER A 173 -17.05 2.07 6.88
N ASP A 174 -15.77 2.44 6.72
CA ASP A 174 -14.63 1.64 7.15
C ASP A 174 -14.65 1.30 8.64
N ILE A 175 -15.00 2.26 9.50
CA ILE A 175 -15.06 2.04 10.95
C ILE A 175 -16.30 1.25 11.33
N LYS A 176 -17.43 1.54 10.70
CA LYS A 176 -18.67 0.77 10.90
C LYS A 176 -18.43 -0.69 10.54
N ASP A 177 -17.79 -0.94 9.41
CA ASP A 177 -17.47 -2.28 8.93
C ASP A 177 -16.49 -2.97 9.87
N LEU A 178 -15.44 -2.28 10.31
CA LEU A 178 -14.47 -2.82 11.28
C LEU A 178 -15.14 -3.24 12.60
N LEU A 179 -15.93 -2.35 13.19
CA LEU A 179 -16.62 -2.61 14.46
C LEU A 179 -17.67 -3.70 14.30
N LEU A 180 -18.42 -3.71 13.19
CA LEU A 180 -19.41 -4.73 12.88
C LEU A 180 -18.74 -6.09 12.70
N GLN A 181 -17.68 -6.18 11.89
CA GLN A 181 -16.92 -7.41 11.69
C GLN A 181 -16.43 -7.97 13.03
N LYS A 182 -15.85 -7.13 13.88
CA LYS A 182 -15.37 -7.57 15.19
C LYS A 182 -16.52 -8.00 16.11
N SER A 183 -17.67 -7.33 16.07
CA SER A 183 -18.84 -7.73 16.84
C SER A 183 -19.37 -9.11 16.41
N LEU A 184 -19.42 -9.39 15.10
CA LEU A 184 -19.85 -10.68 14.56
C LEU A 184 -18.88 -11.80 14.91
N GLU A 185 -17.58 -11.49 14.97
CA GLU A 185 -16.54 -12.42 15.40
C GLU A 185 -16.71 -12.80 16.89
N LEU A 186 -16.87 -11.81 17.77
CA LEU A 186 -17.05 -12.05 19.20
C LEU A 186 -18.36 -12.77 19.52
N LEU A 187 -19.39 -12.61 18.68
CA LEU A 187 -20.65 -13.35 18.78
C LEU A 187 -20.57 -14.76 18.18
N GLY A 188 -19.44 -15.17 17.61
CA GLY A 188 -19.27 -16.48 16.97
C GLY A 188 -20.04 -16.66 15.65
N ILE A 189 -20.59 -15.57 15.09
CA ILE A 189 -21.33 -15.58 13.82
C ILE A 189 -20.35 -15.67 12.64
N ARG A 190 -19.15 -15.10 12.79
CA ARG A 190 -18.08 -15.13 11.79
C ARG A 190 -16.80 -15.66 12.43
N LYS A 191 -16.02 -16.49 11.73
CA LYS A 191 -14.65 -16.79 12.15
C LYS A 191 -13.77 -15.54 11.96
N PRO A 192 -12.79 -15.28 12.84
CA PRO A 192 -11.85 -14.19 12.65
C PRO A 192 -11.25 -14.29 11.25
N PRO A 193 -11.11 -13.18 10.49
CA PRO A 193 -10.24 -13.20 9.32
C PRO A 193 -8.89 -13.73 9.80
N ALA A 194 -8.34 -14.73 9.11
CA ALA A 194 -7.06 -15.34 9.46
C ALA A 194 -6.08 -14.19 9.73
N SER A 195 -5.71 -14.02 11.00
CA SER A 195 -4.88 -12.90 11.39
C SER A 195 -3.61 -12.98 10.54
N PRO A 196 -3.09 -11.87 10.00
CA PRO A 196 -1.70 -11.86 9.58
C PRO A 196 -0.90 -12.07 10.86
N GLN A 197 -0.56 -13.33 11.14
CA GLN A 197 0.35 -13.65 12.22
C GLN A 197 1.64 -12.92 11.88
N VAL A 198 1.93 -11.90 12.70
CA VAL A 198 3.27 -11.33 12.78
C VAL A 198 4.09 -12.35 13.55
N GLU A 199 4.39 -13.46 12.89
CA GLU A 199 5.61 -14.19 13.17
C GLU A 199 6.61 -13.73 12.10
N ASP A 200 7.83 -13.40 12.51
CA ASP A 200 8.97 -13.04 11.65
C ASP A 200 9.44 -14.23 10.78
N PHE A 201 8.50 -14.93 10.13
CA PHE A 201 8.77 -15.93 9.13
C PHE A 201 8.52 -15.29 7.78
N GLU A 202 9.47 -15.47 6.86
CA GLU A 202 9.21 -15.25 5.44
C GLU A 202 7.83 -15.83 5.10
N PRO A 203 6.94 -15.05 4.47
CA PRO A 203 5.62 -15.53 4.12
C PRO A 203 5.81 -16.76 3.22
N LYS A 204 5.46 -17.94 3.75
CA LYS A 204 5.58 -19.16 2.96
C LYS A 204 4.65 -19.04 1.74
N PRO A 205 5.05 -19.54 0.55
CA PRO A 205 4.25 -19.43 -0.66
C PRO A 205 2.80 -19.91 -0.48
N GLU A 206 2.56 -20.89 0.39
CA GLU A 206 1.22 -21.41 0.72
C GLU A 206 0.32 -20.34 1.37
N HIS A 207 0.88 -19.51 2.25
CA HIS A 207 0.13 -18.45 2.92
C HIS A 207 -0.26 -17.34 1.96
N GLU A 208 0.65 -16.97 1.04
CA GLU A 208 0.34 -15.99 0.00
C GLU A 208 -0.74 -16.52 -0.95
N PHE A 209 -0.61 -17.78 -1.40
CA PHE A 209 -1.58 -18.42 -2.27
C PHE A 209 -2.96 -18.52 -1.63
N GLU A 210 -3.08 -19.01 -0.39
CA GLU A 210 -4.38 -19.09 0.28
C GLU A 210 -4.92 -17.71 0.67
N GLY A 211 -4.05 -16.73 0.93
CA GLY A 211 -4.47 -15.33 1.09
C GLY A 211 -5.17 -14.81 -0.17
N MET A 212 -4.56 -15.03 -1.34
CA MET A 212 -5.15 -14.68 -2.64
C MET A 212 -6.43 -15.47 -2.92
N MET A 213 -6.46 -16.76 -2.57
CA MET A 213 -7.63 -17.62 -2.77
C MET A 213 -8.82 -17.16 -1.91
N ASN A 214 -8.57 -16.81 -0.65
CA ASN A 214 -9.62 -16.30 0.24
C ASN A 214 -10.18 -14.97 -0.25
N GLU A 215 -9.35 -14.08 -0.77
CA GLU A 215 -9.82 -12.84 -1.38
C GLU A 215 -10.62 -13.07 -2.67
N PHE A 216 -10.25 -14.07 -3.46
CA PHE A 216 -11.03 -14.49 -4.62
C PHE A 216 -12.42 -15.00 -4.17
N LEU A 217 -12.46 -15.87 -3.15
CA LEU A 217 -13.71 -16.39 -2.60
C LEU A 217 -14.58 -15.29 -1.98
N ASP A 218 -14.00 -14.29 -1.32
CA ASP A 218 -14.72 -13.11 -0.85
C ASP A 218 -15.39 -12.35 -2.01
N GLN A 219 -14.70 -12.17 -3.14
CA GLN A 219 -15.30 -11.52 -4.32
C GLN A 219 -16.40 -12.37 -4.98
N VAL A 220 -16.25 -13.70 -4.97
CA VAL A 220 -17.29 -14.62 -5.45
C VAL A 220 -18.57 -14.47 -4.61
N GLU A 221 -18.45 -14.43 -3.28
CA GLU A 221 -19.58 -14.37 -2.36
C GLU A 221 -20.30 -13.02 -2.39
N VAL A 222 -19.57 -11.92 -2.55
CA VAL A 222 -20.17 -10.57 -2.61
C VAL A 222 -20.94 -10.35 -3.93
N GLN A 223 -20.85 -11.28 -4.90
CA GLN A 223 -21.53 -11.26 -6.21
C GLN A 223 -21.53 -9.87 -6.86
N ASN A 224 -20.46 -9.11 -6.66
CA ASN A 224 -20.48 -7.73 -7.06
C ASN A 224 -20.46 -7.67 -8.59
N GLN A 225 -21.12 -6.67 -9.16
CA GLN A 225 -21.31 -6.45 -10.60
C GLN A 225 -19.99 -6.21 -11.38
N GLN A 226 -18.85 -6.57 -10.81
CA GLN A 226 -17.48 -6.32 -11.24
C GLN A 226 -16.78 -7.64 -11.60
N GLY A 227 -17.41 -8.48 -12.43
CA GLY A 227 -16.84 -9.77 -12.83
C GLY A 227 -15.41 -9.69 -13.42
N LEU A 228 -15.01 -8.53 -13.95
CA LEU A 228 -13.63 -8.30 -14.40
C LEU A 228 -12.60 -8.38 -13.26
N ILE A 229 -12.93 -7.91 -12.05
CA ILE A 229 -12.04 -8.03 -10.89
C ILE A 229 -11.83 -9.50 -10.55
N LEU A 230 -12.91 -10.30 -10.62
CA LEU A 230 -12.86 -11.73 -10.36
C LEU A 230 -11.99 -12.46 -11.40
N ALA A 231 -12.16 -12.13 -12.68
CA ALA A 231 -11.33 -12.68 -13.75
C ALA A 231 -9.85 -12.28 -13.61
N ASP A 232 -9.57 -11.06 -13.19
CA ASP A 232 -8.21 -10.58 -12.95
C ASP A 232 -7.60 -11.29 -11.71
N GLN A 233 -8.36 -11.51 -10.63
CA GLN A 233 -7.91 -12.31 -9.48
C GLN A 233 -7.63 -13.77 -9.86
N ALA A 234 -8.48 -14.39 -10.69
CA ALA A 234 -8.23 -15.73 -11.21
C ALA A 234 -6.93 -15.79 -12.02
N THR A 235 -6.68 -14.78 -12.86
CA THR A 235 -5.43 -14.65 -13.63
C THR A 235 -4.21 -14.55 -12.72
N LEU A 236 -4.29 -13.72 -11.67
CA LEU A 236 -3.22 -13.57 -10.69
C LEU A 236 -2.96 -14.86 -9.92
N LEU A 237 -4.01 -15.58 -9.51
CA LEU A 237 -3.90 -16.89 -8.85
C LEU A 237 -3.23 -17.92 -9.75
N HIS A 238 -3.67 -18.06 -11.00
CA HIS A 238 -3.03 -18.93 -11.99
C HIS A 238 -1.55 -18.59 -12.15
N ASN A 239 -1.22 -17.31 -12.30
CA ASN A 239 0.16 -16.87 -12.44
C ASN A 239 1.00 -17.16 -11.19
N GLN A 240 0.41 -17.06 -9.99
CA GLN A 240 1.10 -17.40 -8.75
C GLN A 240 1.47 -18.89 -8.72
N VAL A 241 0.55 -19.78 -9.13
CA VAL A 241 0.85 -21.22 -9.25
C VAL A 241 1.98 -21.44 -10.26
N MET A 242 1.91 -20.82 -11.44
CA MET A 242 2.95 -20.92 -12.47
C MET A 242 4.33 -20.46 -11.99
N ILE A 243 4.37 -19.30 -11.31
CA ILE A 243 5.62 -18.73 -10.80
C ILE A 243 6.22 -19.65 -9.73
N GLU A 244 5.43 -20.04 -8.73
CA GLU A 244 5.95 -20.77 -7.57
C GLU A 244 6.27 -22.23 -7.90
N LYS A 245 5.37 -22.92 -8.61
CA LYS A 245 5.44 -24.38 -8.80
C LYS A 245 6.13 -24.80 -10.08
N CYS A 246 6.23 -23.91 -11.07
CA CYS A 246 6.93 -24.21 -12.33
C CYS A 246 8.21 -23.40 -12.47
N LEU A 247 8.15 -22.07 -12.39
CA LEU A 247 9.31 -21.24 -12.71
C LEU A 247 10.36 -21.23 -11.60
N PHE A 248 9.97 -20.92 -10.36
CA PHE A 248 10.90 -20.89 -9.22
C PHE A 248 11.37 -22.25 -8.75
N LYS A 249 10.55 -23.30 -8.95
CA LYS A 249 10.99 -24.68 -8.71
C LYS A 249 12.18 -25.05 -9.61
N GLU A 250 12.06 -24.77 -10.91
CA GLU A 250 13.09 -25.08 -11.90
C GLU A 250 14.25 -24.07 -11.90
N LEU A 251 14.04 -22.86 -11.36
CA LEU A 251 15.04 -21.78 -11.30
C LEU A 251 15.11 -21.18 -9.88
N PRO A 252 15.70 -21.90 -8.90
CA PRO A 252 15.79 -21.40 -7.52
C PRO A 252 16.54 -20.07 -7.40
N SER A 253 17.54 -19.82 -8.26
CA SER A 253 18.26 -18.55 -8.30
C SER A 253 17.35 -17.37 -8.63
N ALA A 254 16.35 -17.56 -9.49
CA ALA A 254 15.37 -16.52 -9.82
C ALA A 254 14.50 -16.16 -8.61
N ARG A 255 14.18 -17.13 -7.75
CA ARG A 255 13.45 -16.88 -6.50
C ARG A 255 14.26 -15.97 -5.58
N VAL A 256 15.53 -16.28 -5.37
CA VAL A 256 16.44 -15.47 -4.54
C VAL A 256 16.55 -14.05 -5.11
N MET A 257 16.78 -13.91 -6.42
CA MET A 257 16.83 -12.60 -7.08
C MET A 257 15.53 -11.80 -6.91
N ALA A 258 14.38 -12.47 -6.95
CA ALA A 258 13.10 -11.82 -6.72
C ALA A 258 12.95 -11.37 -5.26
N GLN A 259 13.29 -12.21 -4.29
CA GLN A 259 13.22 -11.86 -2.86
C GLN A 259 14.13 -10.69 -2.49
N GLU A 260 15.31 -10.60 -3.11
CA GLU A 260 16.29 -9.53 -2.89
C GLU A 260 15.99 -8.24 -3.67
N ASP A 261 15.02 -8.24 -4.58
CA ASP A 261 14.70 -7.05 -5.37
C ASP A 261 14.12 -5.93 -4.48
N PRO A 262 14.77 -4.76 -4.39
CA PRO A 262 14.35 -3.70 -3.46
C PRO A 262 12.93 -3.19 -3.75
N ARG A 263 12.43 -3.37 -4.97
CA ARG A 263 11.07 -2.97 -5.36
C ARG A 263 10.01 -3.88 -4.72
N MET A 264 10.33 -5.13 -4.41
CA MET A 264 9.40 -6.07 -3.77
C MET A 264 8.98 -5.58 -2.39
N LYS A 265 9.93 -5.03 -1.60
CA LYS A 265 9.60 -4.45 -0.30
C LYS A 265 8.64 -3.27 -0.43
N ALA A 266 8.91 -2.34 -1.35
CA ALA A 266 8.07 -1.18 -1.58
C ALA A 266 6.65 -1.58 -2.03
N LEU A 267 6.54 -2.54 -2.95
CA LEU A 267 5.24 -3.05 -3.40
C LEU A 267 4.52 -3.86 -2.31
N GLY A 268 5.24 -4.56 -1.44
CA GLY A 268 4.65 -5.23 -0.29
C GLY A 268 4.09 -4.25 0.75
N GLU A 269 4.73 -3.10 0.95
CA GLU A 269 4.19 -1.98 1.73
C GLU A 269 2.97 -1.36 1.05
N GLU A 270 3.04 -1.11 -0.27
CA GLU A 270 1.90 -0.62 -1.06
C GLU A 270 0.71 -1.56 -0.97
N LEU A 271 0.93 -2.88 -1.14
CA LEU A 271 -0.10 -3.92 -1.06
C LEU A 271 -0.84 -3.93 0.28
N ARG A 272 -0.15 -3.59 1.38
CA ARG A 272 -0.75 -3.47 2.72
C ARG A 272 -1.57 -2.20 2.91
N SER A 273 -1.34 -1.17 2.10
CA SER A 273 -2.01 0.13 2.20
C SER A 273 -3.20 0.30 1.24
N VAL A 274 -3.27 -0.49 0.17
CA VAL A 274 -4.38 -0.43 -0.81
C VAL A 274 -5.69 -0.98 -0.24
N ASN A 275 -6.75 -0.19 -0.37
CA ASN A 275 -8.07 -0.50 0.20
C ASN A 275 -9.06 -1.06 -0.83
N THR A 276 -8.80 -0.88 -2.13
CA THR A 276 -9.71 -1.38 -3.18
C THR A 276 -9.20 -2.67 -3.81
N PRO A 277 -10.09 -3.59 -4.23
CA PRO A 277 -9.69 -4.82 -4.93
C PRO A 277 -8.94 -4.55 -6.25
N VAL A 278 -9.32 -3.49 -6.99
CA VAL A 278 -8.70 -3.14 -8.27
C VAL A 278 -7.25 -2.68 -8.07
N GLU A 279 -7.00 -1.79 -7.11
CA GLU A 279 -5.64 -1.34 -6.79
C GLU A 279 -4.80 -2.51 -6.25
N ARG A 280 -5.38 -3.36 -5.40
CA ARG A 280 -4.69 -4.55 -4.88
C ARG A 280 -4.28 -5.51 -6.00
N ASN A 281 -5.16 -5.78 -6.95
CA ASN A 281 -4.84 -6.58 -8.13
C ASN A 281 -3.71 -5.95 -8.96
N ALA A 282 -3.72 -4.62 -9.14
CA ALA A 282 -2.67 -3.93 -9.87
C ALA A 282 -1.31 -4.00 -9.16
N VAL A 283 -1.27 -3.88 -7.82
CA VAL A 283 -0.03 -4.04 -7.04
C VAL A 283 0.49 -5.49 -7.13
N ARG A 284 -0.39 -6.49 -6.97
CA ARG A 284 0.00 -7.91 -7.15
C ARG A 284 0.51 -8.20 -8.55
N ALA A 285 -0.13 -7.64 -9.58
CA ALA A 285 0.33 -7.76 -10.95
C ALA A 285 1.75 -7.17 -11.12
N GLN A 286 2.06 -6.04 -10.47
CA GLN A 286 3.42 -5.49 -10.49
C GLN A 286 4.43 -6.37 -9.76
N ILE A 287 4.06 -6.97 -8.63
CA ILE A 287 4.88 -7.96 -7.91
C ILE A 287 5.23 -9.13 -8.85
N GLN A 288 4.23 -9.71 -9.51
CA GLN A 288 4.42 -10.80 -10.46
C GLN A 288 5.26 -10.39 -11.68
N VAL A 289 5.12 -9.16 -12.19
CA VAL A 289 6.00 -8.62 -13.24
C VAL A 289 7.47 -8.63 -12.80
N ILE A 290 7.77 -8.26 -11.56
CA ILE A 290 9.15 -8.25 -11.05
C ILE A 290 9.68 -9.68 -10.91
N GLN A 291 8.88 -10.59 -10.35
CA GLN A 291 9.22 -12.01 -10.25
C GLN A 291 9.55 -12.58 -11.64
N LEU A 292 8.68 -12.34 -12.63
CA LEU A 292 8.86 -12.78 -14.01
C LEU A 292 10.09 -12.17 -14.69
N LYS A 293 10.40 -10.89 -14.44
CA LYS A 293 11.63 -10.26 -14.94
C LYS A 293 12.89 -10.91 -14.37
N ASN A 294 12.86 -11.31 -13.10
CA ASN A 294 13.97 -12.01 -12.47
C ASN A 294 14.10 -13.45 -12.96
N VAL A 295 12.98 -14.16 -13.20
CA VAL A 295 12.98 -15.45 -13.91
C VAL A 295 13.63 -15.33 -15.29
N TYR A 296 13.19 -14.36 -16.10
CA TYR A 296 13.76 -14.15 -17.43
C TYR A 296 15.25 -13.85 -17.37
N SER A 297 15.67 -12.99 -16.44
CA SER A 297 17.09 -12.65 -16.25
C SER A 297 17.90 -13.92 -15.97
N SER A 298 17.43 -14.75 -15.04
CA SER A 298 18.08 -16.01 -14.69
C SER A 298 18.20 -16.98 -15.87
N ILE A 299 17.17 -17.08 -16.73
CA ILE A 299 17.24 -17.88 -17.97
C ILE A 299 18.35 -17.35 -18.89
N THR A 300 18.37 -16.04 -19.15
CA THR A 300 19.32 -15.43 -20.09
C THR A 300 20.77 -15.38 -19.58
N GLU A 301 20.97 -15.27 -18.26
CA GLU A 301 22.30 -15.29 -17.65
C GLU A 301 22.96 -16.67 -17.80
N ASN A 302 22.18 -17.75 -17.86
CA ASN A 302 22.69 -19.11 -18.00
C ASN A 302 22.93 -19.55 -19.46
N GLN A 303 22.24 -18.95 -20.43
CA GLN A 303 22.26 -19.39 -21.85
C GLN A 303 22.88 -18.37 -22.82
N GLY A 304 23.16 -17.14 -22.36
CA GLY A 304 23.60 -16.03 -23.20
C GLY A 304 22.43 -15.33 -23.90
N PRO A 305 22.58 -14.05 -24.30
CA PRO A 305 21.47 -13.21 -24.77
C PRO A 305 20.90 -13.60 -26.14
N GLU A 306 21.57 -14.46 -26.91
CA GLU A 306 21.17 -14.81 -28.29
C GLU A 306 20.38 -16.12 -28.40
N ASP A 307 20.28 -16.93 -27.34
CA ASP A 307 19.57 -18.21 -27.36
C ASP A 307 18.18 -18.11 -26.69
N LEU A 308 17.24 -17.44 -27.36
CA LEU A 308 15.83 -17.31 -26.92
C LEU A 308 15.00 -18.58 -27.14
N THR A 309 15.63 -19.75 -27.29
CA THR A 309 14.93 -21.01 -27.59
C THR A 309 14.30 -21.64 -26.34
N ASP A 310 14.62 -21.16 -25.14
CA ASP A 310 14.05 -21.69 -23.90
C ASP A 310 12.53 -21.43 -23.84
N PRO A 311 11.69 -22.48 -23.77
CA PRO A 311 10.23 -22.34 -23.73
C PRO A 311 9.76 -21.51 -22.53
N ARG A 312 10.53 -21.46 -21.43
CA ARG A 312 10.20 -20.66 -20.24
C ARG A 312 10.26 -19.16 -20.52
N ALA A 313 11.17 -18.70 -21.38
CA ALA A 313 11.24 -17.29 -21.76
C ALA A 313 9.98 -16.84 -22.53
N SER A 314 9.43 -17.74 -23.35
CA SER A 314 8.16 -17.52 -24.06
C SER A 314 6.98 -17.50 -23.09
N ILE A 315 6.94 -18.41 -22.11
CA ILE A 315 5.94 -18.43 -21.04
C ILE A 315 5.97 -17.12 -20.24
N VAL A 316 7.15 -16.67 -19.81
CA VAL A 316 7.32 -15.40 -19.10
C VAL A 316 6.77 -14.23 -19.92
N THR A 317 7.11 -14.15 -21.20
CA THR A 317 6.66 -13.07 -22.08
C THR A 317 5.13 -13.08 -22.25
N ALA A 318 4.53 -14.27 -22.40
CA ALA A 318 3.08 -14.43 -22.45
C ALA A 318 2.40 -13.98 -21.15
N MET A 319 2.95 -14.35 -19.98
CA MET A 319 2.42 -13.93 -18.68
C MET A 319 2.49 -12.42 -18.49
N LEU A 320 3.59 -11.78 -18.90
CA LEU A 320 3.72 -10.31 -18.85
C LEU A 320 2.63 -9.61 -19.67
N PHE A 321 2.24 -10.17 -20.81
CA PHE A 321 1.16 -9.64 -21.64
C PHE A 321 -0.19 -9.61 -20.90
N PHE A 322 -0.50 -10.65 -20.12
CA PHE A 322 -1.75 -10.71 -19.34
C PHE A 322 -1.76 -9.80 -18.11
N LEU A 323 -0.59 -9.45 -17.56
CA LEU A 323 -0.50 -8.60 -16.36
C LEU A 323 -0.69 -7.11 -16.66
N VAL A 324 -0.28 -6.63 -17.83
CA VAL A 324 -0.37 -5.19 -18.17
C VAL A 324 -1.81 -4.64 -18.12
N PRO A 325 -2.85 -5.32 -18.66
CA PRO A 325 -4.23 -4.86 -18.51
C PRO A 325 -4.68 -4.72 -17.05
N ILE A 326 -4.25 -5.61 -16.16
CA ILE A 326 -4.60 -5.58 -14.73
C ILE A 326 -3.96 -4.35 -14.07
N ILE A 327 -2.69 -4.08 -14.37
CA ILE A 327 -1.96 -2.91 -13.84
C ILE A 327 -2.62 -1.60 -14.29
N LYS A 328 -2.99 -1.49 -15.57
CA LYS A 328 -3.64 -0.28 -16.11
C LYS A 328 -5.01 -0.03 -15.48
N GLN A 329 -5.78 -1.08 -15.19
CA GLN A 329 -7.08 -0.95 -14.54
C GLN A 329 -6.99 -0.31 -13.15
N GLY A 330 -5.98 -0.66 -12.35
CA GLY A 330 -5.74 -0.05 -11.04
C GLY A 330 -5.12 1.35 -11.10
N ARG A 331 -4.96 1.95 -12.29
CA ARG A 331 -4.31 3.25 -12.52
C ARG A 331 -2.88 3.31 -11.98
N ALA A 332 -2.28 2.17 -11.67
CA ALA A 332 -0.91 2.07 -11.25
C ALA A 332 0.00 2.26 -12.48
N LYS A 333 1.13 2.94 -12.29
CA LYS A 333 2.12 3.09 -13.36
C LYS A 333 2.89 1.79 -13.52
N PRO A 334 2.90 1.13 -14.69
CA PRO A 334 3.69 -0.07 -14.89
C PRO A 334 5.17 0.17 -14.59
N SER A 335 5.81 -0.74 -13.86
CA SER A 335 7.24 -0.68 -13.57
C SER A 335 8.06 -0.95 -14.83
N THR A 336 8.37 0.10 -15.59
CA THR A 336 9.18 0.06 -16.83
C THR A 336 10.67 0.37 -16.59
N LEU A 337 11.07 0.54 -15.32
CA LEU A 337 12.44 0.82 -14.94
C LEU A 337 13.32 -0.43 -15.10
N GLY A 338 14.52 -0.21 -15.66
CA GLY A 338 15.53 -1.24 -15.86
C GLY A 338 16.13 -1.21 -17.27
N GLY A 339 17.37 -1.70 -17.37
CA GLY A 339 18.14 -1.76 -18.62
C GLY A 339 18.34 -3.18 -19.16
N LYS A 340 17.63 -4.18 -18.63
CA LYS A 340 17.76 -5.58 -19.08
C LYS A 340 16.90 -5.81 -20.35
N PRO A 341 17.21 -6.83 -21.18
CA PRO A 341 16.40 -7.16 -22.37
C PRO A 341 14.91 -7.35 -22.07
N ILE A 342 14.58 -7.97 -20.93
CA ILE A 342 13.20 -8.15 -20.49
C ILE A 342 12.47 -6.84 -20.21
N ASP A 343 13.19 -5.77 -19.83
CA ASP A 343 12.58 -4.45 -19.64
C ASP A 343 12.17 -3.83 -20.97
N GLU A 344 12.91 -4.09 -22.05
CA GLU A 344 12.55 -3.64 -23.39
C GLU A 344 11.33 -4.38 -23.93
N ILE A 345 11.30 -5.71 -23.78
CA ILE A 345 10.14 -6.54 -24.09
C ILE A 345 8.92 -6.04 -23.30
N TYR A 346 9.06 -5.82 -22.00
CA TYR A 346 7.97 -5.33 -21.15
C TYR A 346 7.49 -3.92 -21.56
N ARG A 347 8.41 -3.00 -21.89
CA ARG A 347 8.04 -1.67 -22.41
C ARG A 347 7.25 -1.76 -23.71
N LYS A 348 7.64 -2.66 -24.62
CA LYS A 348 6.92 -2.91 -25.87
C LYS A 348 5.50 -3.42 -25.59
N ILE A 349 5.36 -4.42 -24.70
CA ILE A 349 4.04 -4.92 -24.27
C ILE A 349 3.19 -3.79 -23.69
N VAL A 350 3.75 -2.97 -22.80
CA VAL A 350 3.03 -1.84 -22.18
C VAL A 350 2.55 -0.82 -23.22
N ALA A 351 3.36 -0.54 -24.23
CA ALA A 351 3.05 0.39 -25.32
C ALA A 351 1.98 -0.17 -26.28
N GLU A 352 2.02 -1.47 -26.58
CA GLU A 352 1.10 -2.13 -27.51
C GLU A 352 -0.25 -2.46 -26.87
N THR A 353 -0.29 -2.67 -25.56
CA THR A 353 -1.53 -3.00 -24.84
C THR A 353 -2.46 -1.80 -24.80
N ARG A 354 -3.56 -1.86 -25.55
CA ARG A 354 -4.62 -0.83 -25.51
C ARG A 354 -5.46 -0.98 -24.24
N GLU A 355 -6.01 0.13 -23.75
CA GLU A 355 -7.01 0.08 -22.69
C GLU A 355 -8.26 -0.64 -23.22
N VAL A 356 -8.63 -1.75 -22.58
CA VAL A 356 -9.85 -2.47 -22.90
C VAL A 356 -11.00 -1.78 -22.15
N PRO A 357 -12.03 -1.25 -22.85
CA PRO A 357 -13.19 -0.65 -22.19
C PRO A 357 -13.87 -1.67 -21.26
N ALA A 358 -14.23 -1.23 -20.05
CA ALA A 358 -14.73 -2.08 -18.96
C ALA A 358 -16.07 -2.81 -19.23
N LEU A 359 -16.71 -2.60 -20.37
CA LEU A 359 -18.05 -3.13 -20.70
C LEU A 359 -18.13 -3.70 -22.13
N GLN A 360 -17.10 -4.42 -22.59
CA GLN A 360 -17.23 -5.18 -23.83
C GLN A 360 -17.94 -6.50 -23.55
N ILE A 361 -19.08 -6.70 -24.21
CA ILE A 361 -19.70 -8.02 -24.34
C ILE A 361 -19.12 -8.62 -25.62
N ILE A 362 -18.51 -9.81 -25.52
CA ILE A 362 -18.06 -10.56 -26.70
C ILE A 362 -19.17 -11.58 -27.02
N GLY A 363 -19.93 -11.32 -28.08
CA GLY A 363 -21.10 -12.12 -28.43
C GLY A 363 -22.22 -12.00 -27.39
N ASN A 364 -22.63 -13.13 -26.81
CA ASN A 364 -23.71 -13.19 -25.81
C ASN A 364 -23.19 -13.39 -24.37
N GLN A 365 -21.87 -13.43 -24.15
CA GLN A 365 -21.30 -13.65 -22.83
C GLN A 365 -20.53 -12.43 -22.32
N PRO A 366 -20.57 -12.16 -21.00
CA PRO A 366 -19.72 -11.15 -20.40
C PRO A 366 -18.23 -11.48 -20.61
N LEU A 367 -17.40 -10.51 -21.02
CA LEU A 367 -15.96 -10.68 -21.23
C LEU A 367 -15.23 -11.35 -20.06
N TRP A 368 -15.66 -11.09 -18.84
CA TRP A 368 -15.04 -11.68 -17.66
C TRP A 368 -15.24 -13.18 -17.55
N MET A 369 -16.37 -13.71 -18.04
CA MET A 369 -16.62 -15.16 -18.08
C MET A 369 -15.70 -15.84 -19.10
N GLU A 370 -15.50 -15.20 -20.26
CA GLU A 370 -14.56 -15.69 -21.27
C GLU A 370 -13.13 -15.70 -20.72
N LYS A 371 -12.68 -14.61 -20.09
CA LYS A 371 -11.39 -14.56 -19.41
C LYS A 371 -11.25 -15.68 -18.36
N LEU A 372 -12.26 -15.84 -17.50
CA LEU A 372 -12.24 -16.88 -16.46
C LEU A 372 -12.16 -18.28 -17.08
N LYS A 373 -12.87 -18.53 -18.18
CA LYS A 373 -12.80 -19.80 -18.92
C LYS A 373 -11.41 -20.04 -19.49
N THR A 374 -10.78 -19.03 -20.09
CA THR A 374 -9.40 -19.12 -20.59
C THR A 374 -8.42 -19.45 -19.47
N VAL A 375 -8.55 -18.80 -18.31
CA VAL A 375 -7.70 -19.08 -17.14
C VAL A 375 -7.94 -20.50 -16.63
N HIS A 376 -9.20 -20.92 -16.53
CA HIS A 376 -9.56 -22.28 -16.13
C HIS A 376 -8.97 -23.35 -17.06
N GLU A 377 -9.10 -23.18 -18.38
CA GLU A 377 -8.48 -24.07 -19.39
C GLU A 377 -6.95 -24.09 -19.25
N SER A 378 -6.33 -22.93 -18.99
CA SER A 378 -4.89 -22.84 -18.73
C SER A 378 -4.48 -23.61 -17.48
N CYS A 379 -5.23 -23.51 -16.38
CA CYS A 379 -5.01 -24.30 -15.17
C CYS A 379 -5.14 -25.81 -15.42
N GLN A 380 -6.10 -26.24 -16.25
CA GLN A 380 -6.23 -27.65 -16.63
C GLN A 380 -5.02 -28.14 -17.41
N ASN A 381 -4.57 -27.36 -18.39
CA ASN A 381 -3.37 -27.69 -19.16
C ASN A 381 -2.12 -27.77 -18.26
N LEU A 382 -2.05 -26.93 -17.24
CA LEU A 382 -0.96 -26.98 -16.25
C LEU A 382 -0.95 -28.32 -15.51
N LEU A 383 -2.11 -28.81 -15.06
CA LEU A 383 -2.21 -30.13 -14.44
C LEU A 383 -1.77 -31.24 -15.40
N LEU A 384 -2.19 -31.19 -16.66
CA LEU A 384 -1.79 -32.20 -17.67
C LEU A 384 -0.28 -32.20 -17.94
N VAL A 385 0.33 -31.02 -18.07
CA VAL A 385 1.78 -30.90 -18.25
C VAL A 385 2.51 -31.47 -17.05
N ARG A 386 2.01 -31.17 -15.84
CA ARG A 386 2.57 -31.70 -14.61
C ARG A 386 2.46 -33.23 -14.53
N GLU A 387 1.29 -33.80 -14.79
CA GLU A 387 1.09 -35.25 -14.80
C GLU A 387 2.03 -35.97 -15.78
N ALA A 388 2.29 -35.34 -16.93
CA ALA A 388 3.22 -35.85 -17.93
C ALA A 388 4.69 -35.79 -17.47
N LEU A 389 5.06 -34.78 -16.69
CA LEU A 389 6.42 -34.63 -16.13
C LEU A 389 6.66 -35.54 -14.92
N ASP A 390 5.65 -35.74 -14.07
CA ASP A 390 5.73 -36.52 -12.82
C ASP A 390 5.57 -38.04 -13.05
N GLY A 391 5.63 -38.51 -14.30
CA GLY A 391 5.68 -39.95 -14.63
C GLY A 391 4.45 -40.77 -14.23
N GLY A 392 3.31 -40.12 -13.93
CA GLY A 392 2.03 -40.77 -13.63
C GLY A 392 1.87 -41.35 -12.21
N GLN A 393 2.80 -41.08 -11.27
CA GLN A 393 2.62 -41.45 -9.86
C GLN A 393 2.32 -40.22 -8.98
N THR A 394 1.18 -39.57 -9.21
CA THR A 394 0.71 -38.50 -8.33
C THR A 394 -0.04 -39.10 -7.13
N GLU A 395 0.68 -39.46 -6.07
CA GLU A 395 0.04 -39.52 -4.75
C GLU A 395 -0.31 -38.08 -4.34
N ASN A 396 -1.56 -37.67 -4.57
CA ASN A 396 -2.01 -36.32 -4.27
C ASN A 396 -1.94 -36.08 -2.74
N PRO A 397 -1.03 -35.25 -2.22
CA PRO A 397 -1.10 -34.83 -0.83
C PRO A 397 -2.38 -34.00 -0.78
N GLY A 398 -3.41 -34.54 -0.15
CA GLY A 398 -4.74 -33.93 -0.17
C GLY A 398 -4.63 -32.45 0.15
N ILE A 399 -5.39 -31.63 -0.60
CA ILE A 399 -5.59 -30.22 -0.28
C ILE A 399 -5.77 -30.10 1.24
N PRO A 400 -5.04 -29.21 1.94
CA PRO A 400 -5.07 -29.18 3.39
C PRO A 400 -6.50 -29.14 3.94
N ASP A 401 -6.74 -29.92 4.99
CA ASP A 401 -8.05 -29.92 5.66
C ASP A 401 -8.39 -28.51 6.16
N GLY A 402 -9.65 -28.11 5.97
CA GLY A 402 -10.16 -26.85 6.47
C GLY A 402 -9.89 -25.62 5.58
N VAL A 403 -9.36 -25.80 4.37
CA VAL A 403 -9.38 -24.70 3.38
C VAL A 403 -10.82 -24.29 3.05
N ARG A 404 -11.04 -22.99 2.87
CA ARG A 404 -12.36 -22.43 2.59
C ARG A 404 -12.87 -22.88 1.22
N GLN A 405 -14.11 -23.33 1.14
CA GLN A 405 -14.79 -23.69 -0.12
C GLN A 405 -15.64 -22.53 -0.64
N VAL A 406 -16.03 -22.58 -1.91
CA VAL A 406 -17.02 -21.66 -2.47
C VAL A 406 -18.35 -21.87 -1.74
N ALA A 407 -18.99 -20.79 -1.31
CA ALA A 407 -20.28 -20.88 -0.63
C ALA A 407 -21.38 -21.44 -1.55
N ASP A 408 -22.29 -22.24 -1.00
CA ASP A 408 -23.42 -22.85 -1.73
C ASP A 408 -24.27 -21.83 -2.51
N GLY A 409 -24.37 -20.59 -2.00
CA GLY A 409 -25.10 -19.48 -2.62
C GLY A 409 -24.43 -18.86 -3.85
N ALA A 410 -23.16 -19.16 -4.10
CA ALA A 410 -22.38 -18.65 -5.24
C ALA A 410 -21.96 -19.79 -6.19
N ASN A 411 -22.73 -20.88 -6.21
CA ASN A 411 -22.41 -22.12 -6.90
C ASN A 411 -22.49 -21.99 -8.44
N PHE A 412 -21.44 -21.44 -9.03
CA PHE A 412 -21.14 -21.59 -10.45
C PHE A 412 -20.14 -22.72 -10.62
N LYS A 413 -20.50 -23.74 -11.40
CA LYS A 413 -19.64 -24.89 -11.67
C LYS A 413 -18.21 -24.48 -12.06
N THR A 414 -18.07 -23.50 -12.95
CA THR A 414 -16.76 -23.00 -13.40
C THR A 414 -15.90 -22.41 -12.28
N LEU A 415 -16.50 -21.77 -11.26
CA LEU A 415 -15.76 -21.21 -10.13
C LEU A 415 -15.29 -22.31 -9.18
N ASN A 416 -16.16 -23.29 -8.89
CA ASN A 416 -15.78 -24.46 -8.09
C ASN A 416 -14.64 -25.23 -8.76
N ASP A 417 -14.80 -25.51 -10.06
CA ASP A 417 -13.80 -26.24 -10.82
C ASP A 417 -12.47 -25.45 -10.84
N PHE A 418 -12.51 -24.13 -11.03
CA PHE A 418 -11.30 -23.29 -10.96
C PHE A 418 -10.61 -23.35 -9.59
N VAL A 419 -11.35 -23.16 -8.49
CA VAL A 419 -10.79 -23.18 -7.13
C VAL A 419 -10.15 -24.53 -6.83
N GLN A 420 -10.82 -25.63 -7.19
CA GLN A 420 -10.33 -26.97 -6.99
C GLN A 420 -9.04 -27.21 -7.78
N ILE A 421 -9.05 -26.94 -9.09
CA ILE A 421 -7.91 -27.15 -9.98
C ILE A 421 -6.72 -26.28 -9.57
N ALA A 422 -6.94 -25.01 -9.20
CA ALA A 422 -5.87 -24.13 -8.75
C ALA A 422 -5.19 -24.66 -7.48
N ARG A 423 -5.97 -25.18 -6.52
CA ARG A 423 -5.45 -25.81 -5.30
C ARG A 423 -4.74 -27.13 -5.57
N GLU A 424 -5.28 -27.98 -6.43
CA GLU A 424 -4.61 -29.22 -6.85
C GLU A 424 -3.27 -28.92 -7.53
N ALA A 425 -3.24 -27.92 -8.41
CA ALA A 425 -2.03 -27.50 -9.09
C ALA A 425 -0.99 -26.94 -8.10
N PHE A 426 -1.43 -26.20 -7.09
CA PHE A 426 -0.56 -25.61 -6.08
C PHE A 426 -0.04 -26.63 -5.04
N TYR A 427 -0.93 -27.46 -4.49
CA TYR A 427 -0.61 -28.37 -3.39
C TYR A 427 -0.12 -29.75 -3.81
N GLY A 428 -0.34 -30.19 -5.07
CA GLY A 428 0.06 -31.53 -5.48
C GLY A 428 1.53 -31.87 -5.12
N LYS A 429 1.85 -33.17 -4.94
CA LYS A 429 3.12 -33.65 -4.36
C LYS A 429 4.35 -33.18 -5.13
N GLU A 430 5.37 -32.85 -4.37
CA GLU A 430 6.74 -32.66 -4.84
C GLU A 430 7.46 -34.00 -4.64
N ASP A 431 7.87 -34.68 -5.71
CA ASP A 431 8.84 -35.76 -5.57
C ASP A 431 10.20 -35.14 -5.21
N HIS A 432 10.82 -35.66 -4.14
CA HIS A 432 12.17 -35.31 -3.68
C HIS A 432 13.26 -35.88 -4.58
#